data_AF-A0A915Z9B9-F1
#
_entry.id   AF-A0A915Z9B9-F1
#
_cell.length_a   1.000
_cell.length_b   1.000
_cell.length_c   1.000
_cell.angle_alpha   90.00
_cell.angle_beta   90.00
_cell.angle_gamma   90.00
#
_symmetry.space_group_name_H-M   'P 1'
#
loop_
_entity.id
_entity.type
_entity.pdbx_description
1 polymer ?
#
loop_
_entity_poly.entity_id
_entity_poly.type
_entity_poly.pdbx_seq_one_letter_code
_entity_poly.pdbx_strand_id
1 'polypeptide(L)'
;MSSSNQSKYPENNPFLLKQNNTNYTYTIIKEGFYPSKNIICYTSARSRNGTQFKIPNKYLVQTSWGRGNLRHTIKCEIEYELDGQPVFRIWFEKNFQQYVVESKESPTKAANEYLRVGTLF
;
A
#
# COMPACT_ATOMS: atom_id res chain seq x y z
N MET A 1 22.10 -6.07 25.94
CA MET A 1 21.70 -4.69 25.62
C MET A 1 20.85 -4.74 24.36
N SER A 2 19.54 -4.61 24.50
CA SER A 2 18.59 -4.67 23.39
C SER A 2 18.80 -3.47 22.48
N SER A 3 19.24 -3.69 21.25
CA SER A 3 19.19 -2.67 20.20
C SER A 3 17.72 -2.30 20.00
N SER A 4 17.33 -1.07 20.31
CA SER A 4 16.02 -0.55 19.92
C SER A 4 15.95 -0.62 18.40
N ASN A 5 15.21 -1.61 17.88
CA ASN A 5 14.80 -1.62 16.48
C ASN A 5 13.83 -0.45 16.30
N GLN A 6 14.37 0.75 16.06
CA GLN A 6 13.57 1.90 15.72
C GLN A 6 12.90 1.56 14.39
N SER A 7 11.60 1.27 14.45
CA SER A 7 10.79 1.05 13.27
C SER A 7 10.94 2.25 12.34
N LYS A 8 11.13 2.00 11.03
CA LYS A 8 11.16 3.08 10.02
C LYS A 8 9.76 3.59 9.67
N TYR A 9 8.72 3.17 10.40
CA TYR A 9 7.39 3.71 10.24
C TYR A 9 7.32 5.16 10.75
N PRO A 10 6.44 6.00 10.17
CA PRO A 10 6.24 7.35 10.66
C PRO A 10 5.82 7.34 12.13
N GLU A 11 6.37 8.27 12.92
CA GLU A 11 6.02 8.41 14.34
C GLU A 11 4.54 8.74 14.55
N ASN A 12 3.92 9.41 13.57
CA ASN A 12 2.51 9.77 13.58
C ASN A 12 1.69 8.85 12.67
N ASN A 13 0.52 8.42 13.16
CA ASN A 13 -0.46 7.67 12.39
C ASN A 13 -1.87 8.19 12.74
N PRO A 14 -2.59 8.86 11.81
CA PRO A 14 -2.26 9.05 10.39
C PRO A 14 -1.10 10.03 10.14
N PHE A 15 -0.49 9.92 8.97
CA PHE A 15 0.52 10.88 8.47
C PHE A 15 0.15 11.43 7.09
N LEU A 16 0.71 12.59 6.76
CA LEU A 16 0.48 13.28 5.49
C LEU A 16 1.72 13.16 4.59
N LEU A 17 1.49 12.82 3.33
CA LEU A 17 2.49 12.83 2.27
C LEU A 17 2.06 13.79 1.16
N LYS A 18 2.91 14.78 0.86
CA LYS A 18 2.69 15.70 -0.26
C LYS A 18 3.47 15.22 -1.48
N GLN A 19 2.76 14.89 -2.55
CA GLN A 19 3.36 14.41 -3.80
C GLN A 19 2.55 14.91 -5.00
N ASN A 20 3.22 15.39 -6.05
CA ASN A 20 2.58 15.87 -7.29
C ASN A 20 1.43 16.86 -7.03
N ASN A 21 1.67 17.88 -6.19
CA ASN A 21 0.69 18.87 -5.74
C ASN A 21 -0.57 18.32 -5.06
N THR A 22 -0.58 17.04 -4.70
CA THR A 22 -1.67 16.38 -3.99
C THR A 22 -1.23 16.00 -2.59
N ASN A 23 -2.12 16.20 -1.61
CA ASN A 23 -1.93 15.75 -0.25
C ASN A 23 -2.61 14.39 -0.08
N TYR A 24 -1.84 13.39 0.31
CA TYR A 24 -2.32 12.07 0.65
C TYR A 24 -2.25 11.89 2.16
N THR A 25 -3.35 11.47 2.76
CA THR A 25 -3.37 11.05 4.17
C THR A 25 -3.34 9.53 4.21
N TYR A 26 -2.33 8.98 4.86
CA TYR A 26 -2.18 7.55 5.07
C TYR A 26 -2.46 7.21 6.54
N THR A 27 -3.21 6.14 6.76
CA THR A 27 -3.44 5.52 8.06
C THR A 27 -3.00 4.08 7.99
N ILE A 28 -1.94 3.72 8.71
CA ILE A 28 -1.50 2.34 8.83
C ILE A 28 -2.50 1.62 9.73
N ILE A 29 -3.26 0.67 9.18
CA ILE A 29 -4.23 -0.13 9.93
C ILE A 29 -3.54 -1.37 10.49
N LYS A 30 -2.68 -2.01 9.69
CA LYS A 30 -1.85 -3.16 10.09
C LYS A 30 -0.47 -3.04 9.46
N GLU A 31 0.57 -3.10 10.27
CA GLU A 31 1.97 -3.14 9.80
C GLU A 31 2.34 -4.48 9.16
N GLY A 32 1.57 -5.54 9.47
CA GLY A 32 1.87 -6.88 8.98
C GLY A 32 3.15 -7.45 9.59
N PHE A 33 3.78 -8.37 8.89
CA PHE A 33 5.06 -8.97 9.29
C PHE A 33 5.91 -9.30 8.07
N TYR A 34 7.22 -9.35 8.25
CA TYR A 34 8.12 -9.75 7.17
C TYR A 34 8.17 -11.27 7.05
N PRO A 35 7.92 -11.85 5.86
CA PRO A 35 8.04 -13.28 5.63
C PRO A 35 9.45 -13.83 5.88
N SER A 36 9.55 -15.16 5.96
CA SER A 36 10.82 -15.88 6.04
C SER A 36 11.76 -15.50 4.89
N LYS A 37 13.08 -15.54 5.15
CA LYS A 37 14.12 -15.12 4.18
C LYS A 37 14.02 -15.82 2.81
N ASN A 38 13.45 -17.02 2.75
CA ASN A 38 13.35 -17.82 1.53
C ASN A 38 12.28 -17.30 0.55
N ILE A 39 11.30 -16.52 1.02
CA ILE A 39 10.19 -16.02 0.19
C ILE A 39 10.02 -14.49 0.27
N ILE A 40 10.88 -13.79 1.02
CA ILE A 40 10.73 -12.35 1.21
C ILE A 40 11.03 -11.59 -0.09
N CYS A 41 10.06 -10.79 -0.54
CA CYS A 41 10.24 -9.89 -1.67
C CYS A 41 10.71 -8.50 -1.23
N TYR A 42 11.29 -7.76 -2.17
CA TYR A 42 11.81 -6.42 -1.95
C TYR A 42 11.27 -5.45 -3.00
N THR A 43 11.15 -4.18 -2.63
CA THR A 43 10.84 -3.11 -3.59
C THR A 43 11.96 -3.00 -4.65
N SER A 44 11.62 -2.50 -5.84
CA SER A 44 12.64 -2.28 -6.88
C SER A 44 13.72 -1.29 -6.41
N ALA A 45 14.98 -1.54 -6.76
CA ALA A 45 16.12 -0.67 -6.45
C ALA A 45 16.16 0.65 -7.25
N ARG A 46 15.06 1.03 -7.93
CA ARG A 46 15.01 2.23 -8.79
C ARG A 46 14.98 3.56 -8.02
N SER A 47 15.16 3.53 -6.70
CA SER A 47 15.35 4.77 -5.93
C SER A 47 16.74 5.35 -6.20
N ARG A 48 16.89 6.68 -6.06
CA ARG A 48 18.17 7.39 -6.31
C ARG A 48 19.37 6.80 -5.56
N ASN A 49 19.13 6.13 -4.43
CA ASN A 49 20.17 5.58 -3.57
C ASN A 49 20.28 4.05 -3.68
N GLY A 50 19.57 3.42 -4.62
CA GLY A 50 19.54 1.96 -4.77
C GLY A 50 18.83 1.22 -3.62
N THR A 51 18.29 1.94 -2.64
CA THR A 51 17.68 1.34 -1.45
C THR A 51 16.46 0.52 -1.84
N GLN A 52 16.44 -0.73 -1.35
CA GLN A 52 15.31 -1.64 -1.42
C GLN A 52 14.73 -1.83 -0.02
N PHE A 53 13.40 -1.93 0.07
CA PHE A 53 12.68 -2.20 1.29
C PHE A 53 12.03 -3.57 1.21
N LYS A 54 12.00 -4.29 2.34
CA LYS A 54 11.29 -5.55 2.46
C LYS A 54 9.80 -5.33 2.28
N ILE A 55 9.12 -6.22 1.57
CA ILE A 55 7.67 -6.16 1.39
C ILE A 55 7.00 -6.97 2.53
N PRO A 56 6.22 -6.33 3.41
CA PRO A 56 5.52 -7.01 4.49
C PRO A 56 4.32 -7.83 3.97
N ASN A 57 4.02 -8.93 4.65
CA ASN A 57 2.79 -9.70 4.51
C ASN A 57 1.72 -9.18 5.47
N LYS A 58 0.44 -9.27 5.08
CA LYS A 58 -0.72 -8.78 5.84
C LYS A 58 -0.66 -7.29 6.16
N TYR A 59 0.05 -6.53 5.34
CA TYR A 59 0.11 -5.07 5.46
C TYR A 59 -1.19 -4.47 4.97
N LEU A 60 -1.78 -3.57 5.76
CA LEU A 60 -3.04 -2.90 5.44
C LEU A 60 -2.92 -1.42 5.76
N VAL A 61 -3.13 -0.59 4.75
CA VAL A 61 -3.09 0.86 4.87
C VAL A 61 -4.34 1.45 4.25
N GLN A 62 -4.94 2.45 4.90
CA GLN A 62 -5.95 3.28 4.28
C GLN A 62 -5.28 4.54 3.75
N THR A 63 -5.64 4.95 2.54
CA THR A 63 -5.20 6.22 1.98
C THR A 63 -6.37 7.03 1.47
N SER A 64 -6.28 8.34 1.61
CA SER A 64 -7.28 9.27 1.10
C SER A 64 -6.65 10.53 0.53
N TRP A 65 -7.28 11.08 -0.50
CA TRP A 65 -6.88 12.31 -1.18
C TRP A 65 -8.11 13.05 -1.71
N GLY A 66 -7.94 14.30 -2.14
CA GLY A 66 -9.04 15.18 -2.53
C GLY A 66 -9.60 16.00 -1.36
N ARG A 67 -10.69 16.73 -1.60
CA ARG A 67 -11.28 17.66 -0.62
C ARG A 67 -12.81 17.54 -0.61
N GLY A 68 -13.42 17.71 0.56
CA GLY A 68 -14.87 17.70 0.74
C GLY A 68 -15.51 16.43 0.16
N ASN A 69 -16.56 16.62 -0.63
CA ASN A 69 -17.31 15.52 -1.25
C ASN A 69 -16.54 14.79 -2.37
N LEU A 70 -15.40 15.33 -2.82
CA LEU A 70 -14.50 14.70 -3.79
C LEU A 70 -13.35 13.95 -3.12
N ARG A 71 -13.45 13.68 -1.81
CA ARG A 71 -12.44 12.91 -1.09
C ARG A 71 -12.57 11.44 -1.47
N HIS A 72 -11.54 10.93 -2.14
CA HIS A 72 -11.38 9.50 -2.39
C HIS A 72 -10.77 8.83 -1.18
N THR A 73 -11.27 7.66 -0.80
CA THR A 73 -10.72 6.83 0.26
C THR A 73 -10.68 5.38 -0.21
N ILE A 74 -9.51 4.76 -0.11
CA ILE A 74 -9.30 3.34 -0.47
C ILE A 74 -8.47 2.67 0.63
N LYS A 75 -8.49 1.34 0.66
CA LYS A 75 -7.56 0.54 1.46
C LYS A 75 -6.66 -0.26 0.53
N CYS A 76 -5.37 -0.24 0.79
CA CYS A 76 -4.39 -1.05 0.08
C CYS A 76 -3.90 -2.16 1.00
N GLU A 77 -3.89 -3.38 0.49
CA GLU A 77 -3.45 -4.57 1.21
C GLU A 77 -2.33 -5.27 0.46
N ILE A 78 -1.41 -5.87 1.21
CA ILE A 78 -0.39 -6.79 0.69
C ILE A 78 -0.56 -8.12 1.41
N GLU A 79 -0.77 -9.19 0.66
CA GLU A 79 -0.85 -10.56 1.17
C GLU A 79 0.04 -11.47 0.35
N TYR A 80 0.84 -12.30 1.01
CA TYR A 80 1.63 -13.36 0.36
C TYR A 80 0.79 -14.61 0.21
N GLU A 81 0.81 -15.18 -1.00
CA GLU A 81 0.24 -16.48 -1.32
C GLU A 81 1.15 -17.63 -0.85
N LEU A 82 0.64 -18.87 -0.90
CA LEU A 82 1.39 -20.06 -0.49
C LEU A 82 2.67 -20.31 -1.30
N ASP A 83 2.72 -19.82 -2.54
CA ASP A 83 3.89 -19.88 -3.43
C ASP A 83 4.95 -18.80 -3.13
N GLY A 84 4.70 -17.94 -2.14
CA GLY A 84 5.60 -16.86 -1.75
C GLY A 84 5.46 -15.59 -2.60
N GLN A 85 4.50 -15.52 -3.52
CA GLN A 85 4.25 -14.33 -4.33
C GLN A 85 3.36 -13.34 -3.57
N PRO A 86 3.77 -12.05 -3.41
CA PRO A 86 2.88 -11.02 -2.89
C PRO A 86 1.79 -10.65 -3.91
N VAL A 87 0.56 -10.54 -3.41
CA VAL A 87 -0.61 -9.99 -4.06
C VAL A 87 -0.86 -8.60 -3.50
N PHE A 88 -1.00 -7.62 -4.39
CA PHE A 88 -1.32 -6.24 -4.05
C PHE A 88 -2.79 -5.99 -4.34
N ARG A 89 -3.59 -5.68 -3.31
CA ARG A 89 -5.03 -5.43 -3.43
C ARG A 89 -5.37 -3.99 -3.13
N ILE A 90 -6.36 -3.47 -3.85
CA ILE A 90 -6.98 -2.17 -3.57
C ILE A 90 -8.47 -2.40 -3.37
N TRP A 91 -8.91 -2.13 -2.14
CA TRP A 91 -10.30 -2.15 -1.72
C TRP A 91 -10.86 -0.74 -1.79
N PHE A 92 -12.01 -0.59 -2.44
CA PHE A 92 -12.68 0.71 -2.58
C PHE A 92 -14.19 0.53 -2.62
N GLU A 93 -14.91 1.60 -2.31
CA GLU A 93 -16.36 1.62 -2.38
C GLU A 93 -16.82 2.44 -3.58
N LYS A 94 -17.84 1.94 -4.28
CA LYS A 94 -18.49 2.62 -5.40
C LYS A 94 -19.98 2.27 -5.35
N ASN A 95 -20.86 3.27 -5.43
CA ASN A 95 -22.33 3.07 -5.41
C ASN A 95 -22.81 2.16 -4.26
N PHE A 96 -22.30 2.38 -3.04
CA PHE A 96 -22.62 1.59 -1.84
C PHE A 96 -22.24 0.10 -1.92
N GLN A 97 -21.37 -0.28 -2.86
CA GLN A 97 -20.83 -1.63 -3.00
C GLN A 97 -19.32 -1.60 -2.84
N GLN A 98 -18.77 -2.64 -2.23
CA GLN A 98 -17.34 -2.83 -2.06
C GLN A 98 -16.77 -3.57 -3.26
N TYR A 99 -15.67 -3.06 -3.79
CA TYR A 99 -14.92 -3.63 -4.90
C TYR A 99 -13.48 -3.90 -4.47
N VAL A 100 -12.87 -4.88 -5.12
CA VAL A 100 -11.45 -5.18 -4.98
C VAL A 100 -10.85 -5.35 -6.37
N VAL A 101 -9.71 -4.71 -6.59
CA VAL A 101 -8.80 -5.02 -7.70
C VAL A 101 -7.50 -5.55 -7.13
N GLU A 102 -6.88 -6.50 -7.82
CA GLU A 102 -5.65 -7.11 -7.37
C GLU A 102 -4.65 -7.32 -8.50
N SER A 103 -3.37 -7.39 -8.12
CA SER A 103 -2.28 -7.73 -9.04
C SER A 103 -1.20 -8.49 -8.31
N LYS A 104 -0.69 -9.55 -8.94
CA LYS A 104 0.51 -10.28 -8.51
C LYS A 104 1.80 -9.67 -9.07
N GLU A 105 1.71 -8.82 -10.08
CA GLU A 105 2.89 -8.28 -10.77
C GLU A 105 3.48 -7.07 -10.07
N SER A 106 2.64 -6.11 -9.67
CA SER A 106 3.10 -4.90 -8.98
C SER A 106 1.95 -4.08 -8.37
N PRO A 107 2.24 -3.25 -7.36
CA PRO A 107 1.29 -2.24 -6.86
C PRO A 107 0.85 -1.26 -7.96
N THR A 108 1.75 -0.91 -8.88
CA THR A 108 1.45 -0.01 -10.01
C THR A 108 0.39 -0.61 -10.93
N LYS A 109 0.47 -1.91 -11.23
CA LYS A 109 -0.56 -2.57 -12.05
C LYS A 109 -1.91 -2.60 -11.33
N ALA A 110 -1.95 -2.93 -10.03
CA ALA A 110 -3.19 -2.84 -9.25
C ALA A 110 -3.78 -1.42 -9.25
N ALA A 111 -2.93 -0.39 -9.11
CA ALA A 111 -3.36 1.00 -9.17
C ALA A 111 -3.92 1.39 -10.55
N ASN A 112 -3.29 0.95 -11.64
CA ASN A 112 -3.79 1.21 -13.00
C ASN A 112 -5.14 0.54 -13.24
N GLU A 113 -5.35 -0.68 -12.73
CA GLU A 113 -6.65 -1.36 -12.81
C GLU A 113 -7.70 -0.65 -11.94
N TYR A 114 -7.33 -0.16 -10.75
CA TYR A 114 -8.20 0.70 -9.95
C TYR A 114 -8.60 1.96 -10.72
N LEU A 115 -7.68 2.63 -11.42
CA LEU A 115 -8.01 3.80 -12.23
C LEU A 115 -8.94 3.43 -13.39
N ARG A 116 -8.76 2.29 -14.05
CA ARG A 116 -9.66 1.84 -15.12
C ARG A 116 -11.08 1.58 -14.62
N VAL A 117 -11.23 0.84 -13.53
CA VAL A 117 -12.55 0.44 -12.99
C VAL A 117 -13.20 1.59 -12.20
N GLY A 118 -12.38 2.37 -11.49
CA GLY A 118 -12.77 3.50 -10.67
C GLY A 118 -13.12 4.76 -11.47
N THR A 119 -12.47 4.98 -12.63
CA THR A 119 -12.65 6.17 -13.49
C THR A 119 -13.56 5.93 -14.70
N LEU A 120 -14.31 4.81 -14.77
CA LEU A 120 -15.46 4.72 -15.70
C LEU A 120 -16.57 5.70 -15.24
N PHE A 121 -16.40 6.96 -15.64
CA PHE A 121 -17.35 8.08 -15.68
C PHE A 121 -16.90 9.08 -16.76
#